data_AF-A0A318CWH4-F1
#
_entry.id   AF-A0A318CWH4-F1
#
_cell.length_a   1.000
_cell.length_b   1.000
_cell.length_c   1.000
_cell.angle_alpha   90.00
_cell.angle_beta   90.00
_cell.angle_gamma   90.00
#
_symmetry.space_group_name_H-M   'P 1'
#
loop_
_entity.id
_entity.type
_entity.pdbx_description
1 polymer ?
#
loop_
_entity_poly.entity_id
_entity_poly.type
_entity_poly.pdbx_seq_one_letter_code
_entity_poly.pdbx_strand_id
1 'polypeptide(L)' 'MRTYFFRSSQLAILLVFYLSFAVCAEETVSGPVMVIKEPSFDFKEIKEDVTVEHSFRVLNKGDKVLEIKRVKPS' A
#
# COMPACT_ATOMS: atom_id res chain seq x y z
N MET A 1 -10.47 50.91 -17.14
CA MET A 1 -9.34 49.95 -17.30
C MET A 1 -8.74 49.45 -15.97
N ARG A 2 -9.09 50.01 -14.81
CA ARG A 2 -8.45 49.71 -13.50
C ARG A 2 -9.13 48.57 -12.69
N THR A 3 -10.36 48.22 -13.04
CA THR A 3 -11.19 47.17 -12.38
C THR A 3 -10.94 45.76 -12.92
N TYR A 4 -10.49 45.62 -14.17
CA TYR A 4 -10.17 44.32 -14.78
C TYR A 4 -8.91 43.68 -14.18
N PHE A 5 -7.88 44.49 -13.91
CA PHE A 5 -6.62 44.02 -13.30
C PHE A 5 -6.83 43.47 -11.88
N PHE A 6 -7.74 44.09 -11.12
CA PHE A 6 -8.10 43.64 -9.78
C PHE A 6 -8.88 42.31 -9.83
N ARG A 7 -9.84 42.17 -10.76
CA ARG A 7 -10.62 40.92 -10.94
C ARG A 7 -9.78 39.76 -11.48
N SER A 8 -8.85 40.02 -12.39
CA SER A 8 -7.92 39.00 -12.90
C SER A 8 -6.92 38.54 -11.84
N SER A 9 -6.48 39.44 -10.94
CA SER A 9 -5.64 39.09 -9.79
C SER A 9 -6.37 38.18 -8.80
N GLN A 10 -7.64 38.45 -8.51
CA GLN A 10 -8.45 37.57 -7.65
C GLN A 10 -8.66 36.18 -8.24
N LEU A 11 -8.88 36.08 -9.56
CA LEU A 11 -8.99 34.80 -10.26
C LEU A 11 -7.67 34.02 -10.24
N ALA A 12 -6.54 34.72 -10.38
CA ALA A 12 -5.22 34.10 -10.26
C ALA A 12 -4.96 33.58 -8.84
N ILE A 13 -5.34 34.34 -7.80
CA ILE A 13 -5.22 33.93 -6.40
C ILE A 13 -6.08 32.70 -6.12
N LEU A 14 -7.33 32.67 -6.60
CA LEU A 14 -8.23 31.52 -6.44
C LEU A 14 -7.72 30.29 -7.20
N LEU A 15 -7.14 30.47 -8.38
CA LEU A 15 -6.53 29.38 -9.16
C LEU A 15 -5.30 28.80 -8.45
N VAL A 16 -4.44 29.65 -7.87
CA VAL A 16 -3.29 29.21 -7.07
C VAL A 16 -3.76 28.45 -5.83
N PHE A 17 -4.80 28.92 -5.16
CA PHE A 17 -5.37 28.24 -3.99
C PHE A 17 -5.98 26.87 -4.36
N TYR A 18 -6.67 26.78 -5.50
CA TYR A 18 -7.23 25.53 -6.02
C TYR A 18 -6.14 24.51 -6.39
N LEU A 19 -5.05 24.97 -7.02
CA LEU A 19 -3.90 24.12 -7.35
C LEU A 19 -3.14 23.64 -6.11
N SER A 20 -3.08 24.44 -5.04
CA SER A 20 -2.46 24.04 -3.77
C SER A 20 -3.21 22.91 -3.06
N PHE A 21 -4.54 22.83 -3.22
CA PHE A 21 -5.35 21.73 -2.66
C PHE A 21 -5.29 20.44 -3.50
N ALA A 22 -4.89 20.52 -4.78
CA ALA A 22 -4.76 19.36 -5.65
C ALA A 22 -3.52 18.52 -5.36
N VAL A 23 -2.54 19.05 -4.63
CA VAL A 23 -1.33 18.33 -4.19
C VAL A 23 -1.62 17.61 -2.86
N CYS A 24 -2.56 16.67 -2.87
CA CYS A 24 -2.54 15.58 -1.91
C CYS A 24 -1.57 14.54 -2.46
N ALA A 25 -0.31 14.61 -2.03
CA ALA A 25 0.67 13.59 -2.35
C ALA A 25 0.16 12.25 -1.79
N GLU A 26 0.02 11.23 -2.65
CA GLU A 26 -0.12 9.86 -2.19
C GLU A 26 1.16 9.52 -1.43
N GLU A 27 1.05 9.36 -0.10
CA GLU A 27 2.13 8.83 0.70
C GLU A 27 2.38 7.38 0.25
N THR A 28 3.32 7.21 -0.67
CA THR A 28 3.83 5.91 -1.03
C THR A 28 4.56 5.38 0.20
N VAL A 29 3.93 4.44 0.91
CA VAL A 29 4.55 3.75 2.04
C VAL A 29 5.77 2.99 1.49
N SER A 30 6.95 3.59 1.64
CA SER A 30 8.22 2.97 1.24
C SER A 30 8.68 1.99 2.31
N GLY A 31 8.98 0.77 1.91
CA GLY A 31 9.29 -0.35 2.80
C GLY A 31 8.98 -1.70 2.17
N PRO A 32 9.47 -2.80 2.77
CA PRO A 32 9.04 -4.12 2.39
C PRO A 32 7.56 -4.33 2.77
N VAL A 33 6.80 -5.00 1.91
CA VAL A 33 5.37 -5.27 2.14
C VAL A 33 5.11 -6.75 1.95
N MET A 34 4.88 -7.46 3.06
CA MET A 34 4.56 -8.89 3.03
C MET A 34 3.09 -9.11 2.67
N VAL A 35 2.83 -9.95 1.67
CA VAL A 35 1.48 -10.35 1.28
C VAL A 35 1.42 -11.87 1.20
N ILE A 36 0.45 -12.45 1.91
CA ILE A 36 0.12 -13.87 1.86
C ILE A 36 -1.34 -13.96 1.40
N LYS A 37 -1.59 -14.53 0.23
CA LYS A 37 -2.95 -14.58 -0.35
C LYS A 37 -3.87 -15.52 0.44
N GLU A 38 -3.32 -16.64 0.88
CA GLU A 38 -4.01 -17.69 1.62
C GLU A 38 -3.24 -17.87 2.93
N PRO A 39 -3.58 -17.12 4.00
CA PRO A 39 -2.82 -17.13 5.25
C PRO A 39 -3.07 -18.37 6.11
N SER A 40 -4.09 -19.16 5.77
CA SER A 40 -4.45 -20.39 6.46
C SER A 40 -4.73 -21.49 5.45
N PHE A 41 -4.43 -22.73 5.84
CA PHE A 41 -4.77 -23.92 5.09
C PHE A 41 -5.31 -24.96 6.06
N ASP A 42 -6.49 -25.49 5.77
CA ASP A 42 -7.11 -26.55 6.56
C ASP A 42 -6.86 -27.89 5.88
N PHE A 43 -6.03 -28.72 6.53
CA PHE A 43 -5.74 -30.09 6.08
C PHE A 43 -6.91 -31.06 6.31
N LYS A 44 -7.94 -30.64 7.06
CA LYS A 44 -9.10 -31.46 7.44
C LYS A 44 -8.69 -32.68 8.25
N GLU A 45 -8.86 -33.87 7.69
CA GLU A 45 -8.58 -35.15 8.34
C GLU A 45 -7.25 -35.71 7.83
N ILE A 46 -6.34 -35.99 8.76
CA ILE A 46 -5.06 -36.63 8.49
C ILE A 46 -5.04 -37.97 9.23
N LYS A 47 -4.56 -39.02 8.57
CA LYS A 47 -4.38 -40.35 9.19
C LYS A 47 -3.13 -40.38 10.05
N GLU A 48 -3.14 -41.25 11.06
CA GLU A 48 -1.95 -41.53 11.87
C GLU A 48 -0.76 -41.97 11.00
N ASP A 49 0.46 -41.59 11.40
CA ASP A 49 1.72 -41.83 10.69
C ASP A 49 1.80 -41.30 9.24
N VAL A 50 0.97 -40.31 8.88
CA VAL A 50 1.05 -39.63 7.58
C VAL A 50 1.67 -38.25 7.72
N THR A 51 2.68 -37.98 6.88
CA THR A 51 3.23 -36.62 6.70
C THR A 51 2.46 -35.92 5.58
N VAL A 52 1.99 -34.70 5.84
CA VAL A 52 1.36 -33.82 4.86
C VAL A 52 2.13 -32.52 4.76
N GLU A 53 2.20 -31.96 3.56
CA GLU A 53 2.92 -30.71 3.29
C GLU A 53 2.00 -29.69 2.61
N HIS A 54 2.14 -28.43 3.00
CA HIS A 54 1.52 -27.30 2.33
C HIS A 54 2.52 -26.14 2.26
N SER A 55 2.55 -25.45 1.13
CA SER A 55 3.47 -24.34 0.89
C SER A 55 2.72 -23.01 0.86
N PHE A 56 2.99 -22.14 1.84
CA PHE A 56 2.51 -20.76 1.81
C PHE A 56 3.36 -19.90 0.87
N ARG A 57 2.70 -19.18 -0.05
CA ARG A 57 3.38 -18.24 -0.95
C ARG A 57 3.40 -16.85 -0.32
N VAL A 58 4.61 -16.40 0.03
CA VAL A 58 4.86 -15.05 0.52
C VAL A 58 5.33 -14.17 -0.64
N LEU A 59 4.67 -13.04 -0.85
CA LEU A 59 5.06 -12.04 -1.84
C LEU A 59 5.55 -10.79 -1.12
N ASN A 60 6.69 -10.26 -1.55
CA ASN A 60 7.10 -8.91 -1.21
C ASN A 60 6.58 -7.94 -2.29
N LYS A 61 5.60 -7.12 -1.96
CA LYS A 61 5.07 -6.06 -2.83
C LYS A 61 5.65 -4.68 -2.54
N GLY A 62 6.62 -4.62 -1.63
CA GLY A 62 7.32 -3.40 -1.26
C GLY A 62 8.44 -3.05 -2.24
N ASP A 63 8.99 -1.86 -2.07
CA ASP A 63 10.12 -1.32 -2.85
C ASP A 63 11.49 -1.68 -2.25
N LYS A 64 11.52 -2.36 -1.10
CA LYS A 64 12.74 -2.80 -0.39
C LYS A 64 12.72 -4.29 -0.13
N VAL A 65 13.88 -4.87 0.14
CA VAL A 65 14.05 -6.30 0.45
C VAL A 65 13.29 -6.66 1.73
N LEU A 66 12.46 -7.71 1.66
CA LEU A 66 11.77 -8.31 2.79
C LEU A 66 12.64 -9.41 3.39
N GLU A 67 13.17 -9.18 4.59
CA GLU A 67 13.93 -10.18 5.35
C GLU A 67 13.00 -10.94 6.31
N ILE A 68 12.88 -12.25 6.14
CA ILE A 68 12.08 -13.12 7.02
C ILE A 68 13.01 -13.78 8.04
N LYS A 69 12.97 -13.31 9.29
CA LYS A 69 13.90 -13.77 10.35
C LYS A 69 13.44 -15.02 11.09
N ARG A 70 12.13 -15.26 11.15
CA ARG A 70 11.54 -16.37 11.91
C ARG A 70 10.16 -16.70 11.38
N VAL A 71 9.85 -18.00 11.34
CA VAL A 71 8.50 -18.53 11.08
C VAL A 71 8.07 -19.32 12.31
N LYS A 72 6.81 -19.16 12.73
CA LYS A 72 6.23 -19.91 13.84
C LYS A 72 4.82 -20.39 13.46
N PRO A 73 4.49 -21.66 13.70
CA PRO A 73 3.08 -22.06 13.71
C PRO A 73 2.37 -21.37 14.87
N SER A 74 1.10 -21.00 14.66
CA SER A 74 0.21 -20.44 15.68
C SER A 74 -0.42 -21.52 16.53
#